data_AF-A0A099B616-F1
#
_entry.id   AF-A0A099B616-F1
#
_cell.length_a   1.000
_cell.length_b   1.000
_cell.length_c   1.000
_cell.angle_alpha   90.00
_cell.angle_beta   90.00
_cell.angle_gamma   90.00
#
_symmetry.space_group_name_H-M   'P 1'
#
loop_
_entity.id
_entity.type
_entity.pdbx_description
1 polymer ?
#
loop_
_entity_poly.entity_id
_entity_poly.type
_entity_poly.pdbx_seq_one_letter_code
_entity_poly.pdbx_strand_id
1 'polypeptide(L)'
;MGILDKKMDKNKSAVFKDVVANKDFVNNIESKIDSKSKRGRKQSSNKRNKTYTFYCTKEELEMLEKLANDKHLTMAEYFRVKLFN
;
A
#
# COMPACT_ATOMS: atom_id res chain seq x y z
N MET A 1 39.92 16.57 -29.28
CA MET A 1 40.63 15.81 -28.23
C MET A 1 39.79 15.91 -26.96
N GLY A 2 39.26 14.87 -26.32
CA GLY A 2 39.26 13.44 -26.56
C GLY A 2 38.08 12.84 -25.77
N ILE A 3 37.53 11.75 -26.30
CA ILE A 3 36.55 10.88 -25.65
C ILE A 3 37.25 10.13 -24.51
N LEU A 4 36.63 10.06 -23.34
CA LEU A 4 37.07 9.19 -22.25
C LEU A 4 35.87 8.47 -21.64
N ASP A 5 35.62 7.29 -22.20
CA ASP A 5 34.91 6.18 -21.57
C ASP A 5 35.47 5.90 -20.16
N LYS A 6 34.58 5.84 -19.16
CA LYS A 6 34.87 5.16 -17.89
C LYS A 6 33.70 4.26 -17.47
N LYS A 7 33.80 3.03 -17.97
CA LYS A 7 33.60 1.72 -17.32
C LYS A 7 32.68 1.69 -16.08
N MET A 8 31.62 0.90 -16.19
CA MET A 8 30.99 0.27 -15.03
C MET A 8 31.99 -0.68 -14.34
N ASP A 9 32.17 -0.53 -13.03
CA ASP A 9 32.75 -1.57 -12.19
C ASP A 9 31.78 -1.99 -11.10
N LYS A 10 31.43 -3.27 -11.14
CA LYS A 10 30.68 -4.03 -10.15
C LYS A 10 31.60 -4.29 -8.96
N ASN A 11 31.33 -3.72 -7.78
CA ASN A 11 31.82 -4.31 -6.53
C ASN A 11 30.69 -4.44 -5.51
N LYS A 12 30.23 -5.69 -5.40
CA LYS A 12 29.45 -6.24 -4.31
C LYS A 12 30.32 -6.35 -3.04
N SER A 13 29.63 -6.42 -1.91
CA SER A 13 30.05 -6.94 -0.59
C SER A 13 31.14 -6.19 0.19
N ALA A 14 30.71 -5.29 1.08
CA ALA A 14 31.42 -5.02 2.34
C ALA A 14 30.54 -4.42 3.48
N VAL A 15 29.21 -4.62 3.47
CA VAL A 15 28.29 -3.94 4.42
C VAL A 15 28.12 -4.69 5.76
N PHE A 16 28.93 -5.71 6.06
CA PHE A 16 28.79 -6.46 7.32
C PHE A 16 30.11 -6.66 8.04
N LYS A 17 30.71 -5.58 8.56
CA LYS A 17 31.76 -5.70 9.60
C LYS A 17 31.68 -4.74 10.79
N ASP A 18 30.74 -3.79 10.82
CA ASP A 18 30.72 -2.75 11.88
C ASP A 18 29.50 -2.79 12.81
N VAL A 19 28.86 -3.96 13.00
CA VAL A 19 27.66 -4.09 13.88
C VAL A 19 28.03 -4.30 15.35
N VAL A 20 29.32 -4.41 15.71
CA VAL A 20 29.72 -4.81 17.08
C VAL A 20 30.10 -3.63 17.99
N ALA A 21 30.28 -2.41 17.47
CA ALA A 21 30.85 -1.29 18.24
C ALA A 21 29.85 -0.28 18.85
N ASN A 22 28.52 -0.48 18.73
CA ASN A 22 27.53 0.48 19.23
C ASN A 22 26.40 -0.17 20.05
N LYS A 23 26.75 -0.95 21.08
CA LYS A 23 25.75 -1.40 22.07
C LYS A 23 25.33 -0.29 23.05
N ASP A 24 26.21 0.67 23.32
CA ASP A 24 25.95 1.75 24.28
C ASP A 24 25.06 2.88 23.74
N PHE A 25 24.89 2.96 22.41
CA PHE A 25 23.94 3.89 21.78
C PHE A 25 22.49 3.43 21.94
N VAL A 26 22.26 2.11 22.04
CA VAL A 26 20.89 1.55 22.08
C VAL A 26 20.32 1.59 23.50
N ASN A 27 21.15 1.43 24.53
CA ASN A 27 20.69 1.32 25.91
C ASN A 27 20.33 2.66 26.59
N ASN A 28 20.73 3.80 26.02
CA ASN A 28 20.42 5.14 26.56
C ASN A 28 19.18 5.80 25.93
N ILE A 29 18.43 5.10 25.07
CA ILE A 29 17.22 5.63 24.41
C ILE A 29 15.95 5.33 25.24
N GLU A 30 16.04 4.72 26.43
CA GLU A 30 14.88 4.44 27.30
C GLU A 30 14.48 5.61 28.23
N SER A 31 15.02 6.82 28.06
CA SER A 31 14.60 7.97 28.86
C SER A 31 13.57 8.84 28.12
N LYS A 32 12.29 8.60 28.44
CA LYS A 32 11.19 9.57 28.45
C LYS A 32 11.10 10.51 27.23
N ILE A 33 10.54 9.99 26.14
CA ILE A 33 9.83 10.87 25.21
C ILE A 33 8.40 10.95 25.73
N ASP A 34 8.09 11.98 26.52
CA ASP A 34 6.71 12.38 26.77
C ASP A 34 6.06 12.66 25.41
N SER A 35 5.32 11.67 24.90
CA SER A 35 4.56 11.81 23.68
C SER A 35 3.45 12.81 23.96
N LYS A 36 3.69 14.10 23.69
CA LYS A 36 2.66 15.14 23.71
C LYS A 36 1.45 14.58 22.97
N SER A 37 0.36 14.37 23.70
CA SER A 37 -0.94 13.97 23.15
C SER A 37 -1.31 15.00 22.09
N LYS A 38 -1.10 14.66 20.82
CA LYS A 38 -1.62 15.49 19.73
C LYS A 38 -3.13 15.42 19.88
N ARG A 39 -3.76 16.52 20.31
CA ARG A 39 -5.18 16.80 20.06
C ARG A 39 -5.37 16.85 18.55
N GLY A 40 -5.44 15.69 17.94
CA GLY A 40 -5.63 15.49 16.52
C GLY A 40 -6.71 14.46 16.36
N ARG A 41 -7.77 14.82 15.62
CA ARG A 41 -8.78 13.87 15.18
C ARG A 41 -8.04 12.72 14.51
N LYS A 42 -8.23 11.48 14.98
CA LYS A 42 -7.65 10.29 14.33
C LYS A 42 -8.04 10.39 12.85
N GLN A 43 -7.07 10.59 11.97
CA GLN A 43 -7.33 10.47 10.55
C GLN A 43 -7.77 9.03 10.35
N SER A 44 -9.03 8.84 9.93
CA SER A 44 -9.49 7.52 9.56
C SER A 44 -8.59 7.06 8.43
N SER A 45 -7.73 6.07 8.70
CA SER A 45 -7.11 5.31 7.62
C SER A 45 -8.25 4.91 6.69
N ASN A 46 -8.11 5.21 5.41
CA ASN A 46 -9.17 5.03 4.41
C ASN A 46 -9.69 3.59 4.52
N LYS A 47 -10.84 3.41 5.17
CA LYS A 47 -11.34 2.07 5.50
C LYS A 47 -11.59 1.37 4.17
N ARG A 48 -10.86 0.27 3.92
CA ARG A 48 -10.99 -0.53 2.70
C ARG A 48 -12.39 -1.16 2.55
N ASN A 49 -13.14 -1.25 3.64
CA ASN A 49 -14.49 -1.81 3.68
C ASN A 49 -15.51 -0.67 3.69
N LYS A 50 -15.84 -0.14 2.51
CA LYS A 50 -16.97 0.76 2.31
C LYS A 50 -18.10 -0.03 1.64
N THR A 51 -19.32 0.15 2.13
CA THR A 51 -20.53 -0.40 1.51
C THR A 51 -21.13 0.66 0.61
N TYR A 52 -21.47 0.28 -0.62
CA TYR A 52 -22.19 1.11 -1.56
C TYR A 52 -23.52 0.44 -1.87
N THR A 53 -24.60 1.22 -1.86
CA THR A 53 -25.95 0.75 -2.18
C THR A 53 -26.35 1.38 -3.51
N PHE A 54 -26.80 0.55 -4.44
CA PHE A 54 -27.31 0.98 -5.74
C PHE A 54 -28.76 0.57 -5.85
N TYR A 55 -29.59 1.48 -6.35
CA TYR A 55 -30.98 1.21 -6.64
C TYR A 55 -31.11 0.89 -8.12
N CYS A 56 -31.88 -0.14 -8.45
CA CYS A 56 -32.17 -0.55 -9.82
C CYS A 56 -33.57 -1.15 -9.90
N THR A 57 -34.12 -1.14 -11.10
CA THR A 57 -35.32 -1.88 -11.46
C THR A 57 -35.03 -3.38 -11.58
N LYS A 58 -36.07 -4.21 -11.63
CA LYS A 58 -35.91 -5.66 -11.82
C LYS A 58 -35.24 -6.00 -13.15
N GLU A 59 -35.62 -5.31 -14.22
CA GLU A 59 -35.06 -5.53 -15.56
C GLU A 59 -33.56 -5.21 -15.61
N GLU A 60 -33.15 -4.11 -14.96
CA GLU A 60 -31.75 -3.74 -14.84
C GLU A 60 -30.95 -4.76 -14.04
N LEU A 61 -31.51 -5.29 -12.95
CA LEU A 61 -30.88 -6.34 -12.14
C LEU A 61 -30.59 -7.59 -12.99
N GLU A 62 -31.58 -8.07 -13.74
CA GLU A 62 -31.44 -9.25 -14.61
C GLU A 62 -30.40 -9.03 -15.71
N MET A 63 -30.38 -7.83 -16.32
CA MET A 63 -29.35 -7.48 -17.30
C MET A 63 -27.94 -7.49 -16.69
N LEU A 64 -27.79 -6.93 -15.48
CA LEU A 64 -26.52 -6.93 -14.77
C LEU A 64 -26.06 -8.34 -14.39
N GLU A 65 -26.99 -9.22 -14.02
CA GLU A 65 -26.69 -10.62 -13.69
C GLU A 65 -26.16 -11.37 -14.89
N LYS A 66 -26.79 -11.19 -16.05
CA LYS A 66 -26.30 -11.75 -17.32
C LYS A 66 -24.89 -11.25 -17.64
N LEU A 67 -24.66 -9.95 -17.56
CA LEU A 67 -23.34 -9.36 -17.84
C LEU A 67 -22.24 -9.83 -16.88
N ALA A 68 -22.58 -10.06 -15.61
CA ALA A 68 -21.65 -10.61 -14.63
C ALA A 68 -21.34 -12.09 -14.93
N ASN A 69 -22.37 -12.88 -15.25
CA ASN A 69 -22.25 -14.29 -15.60
C ASN A 69 -21.44 -14.51 -16.89
N ASP A 70 -21.64 -13.68 -17.91
CA ASP A 70 -20.89 -13.70 -19.17
C ASP A 70 -19.38 -13.51 -18.94
N LYS A 71 -19.01 -12.81 -17.86
CA LYS A 71 -17.63 -12.58 -17.46
C LYS A 71 -17.12 -13.57 -16.40
N HIS A 72 -17.95 -14.54 -16.01
CA HIS A 72 -17.67 -15.48 -14.92
C HIS A 72 -17.32 -14.78 -13.60
N LEU A 73 -17.94 -13.64 -13.32
CA LEU A 73 -17.75 -12.88 -12.10
C LEU A 73 -19.01 -12.91 -11.25
N THR A 74 -18.84 -12.83 -9.93
CA THR A 74 -19.97 -12.50 -9.06
C THR A 74 -20.40 -11.06 -9.31
N MET A 75 -21.66 -10.74 -9.01
CA MET A 75 -22.19 -9.38 -9.17
C MET A 75 -21.32 -8.33 -8.46
N ALA A 76 -20.89 -8.62 -7.23
CA ALA A 76 -20.06 -7.71 -6.44
C ALA A 76 -18.68 -7.47 -7.07
N GLU A 77 -18.07 -8.50 -7.63
CA GLU A 77 -16.78 -8.38 -8.34
C GLU A 77 -16.94 -7.61 -9.65
N TYR A 78 -18.00 -7.90 -10.40
CA TYR A 78 -18.33 -7.18 -11.62
C TYR A 78 -18.45 -5.67 -11.37
N PHE A 79 -19.17 -5.27 -10.31
CA PHE A 79 -19.26 -3.86 -9.92
C PHE A 79 -17.94 -3.26 -9.47
N ARG A 80 -17.12 -3.98 -8.71
CA ARG A 80 -15.80 -3.48 -8.30
C ARG A 80 -14.91 -3.21 -9.51
N VAL A 81 -14.84 -4.15 -10.45
CA VAL A 81 -14.04 -3.99 -11.66
C VAL A 81 -14.58 -2.82 -12.47
N LYS A 82 -15.90 -2.73 -12.66
CA LYS A 82 -16.50 -1.68 -13.50
C LYS A 82 -16.38 -0.26 -12.91
N LEU A 83 -16.34 -0.11 -11.59
CA LEU A 83 -16.29 1.20 -10.92
C LEU A 83 -14.86 1.69 -10.67
N PHE A 84 -13.88 0.80 -10.56
CA PHE A 84 -12.53 1.13 -10.10
C PHE A 84 -11.40 0.78 -11.09
N ASN A 85 -11.66 0.09 -12.21
CA ASN A 85 -10.74 0.04 -13.37
C ASN A 85 -11.11 1.11 -14.39
#